data_AF-A0A377TTN7-F1
#
_entry.id   AF-A0A377TTN7-F1
#
_cell.length_a   1.000
_cell.length_b   1.000
_cell.length_c   1.000
_cell.angle_alpha   90.00
_cell.angle_beta   90.00
_cell.angle_gamma   90.00
#
_symmetry.space_group_name_H-M   'P 1'
#
loop_
_entity.id
_entity.type
_entity.pdbx_description
1 polymer ?
#
loop_
_entity_poly.entity_id
_entity_poly.type
_entity_poly.pdbx_seq_one_letter_code
_entity_poly.pdbx_strand_id
1 'polypeptide(L)' 'MEYFYLIKATQKSGKADAVIWRTNKSEARALLQLDVDLEDAGIETGRGKDYQKPIRTDFPVFQ' A
#
# COMPACT_ATOMS: atom_id res chain seq x y z
N MET A 1 6.53 -11.09 10.14
CA MET A 1 6.40 -11.29 8.69
C MET A 1 6.45 -9.93 8.03
N GLU A 2 7.17 -9.83 6.92
CA GLU A 2 7.23 -8.61 6.13
C GLU A 2 6.01 -8.51 5.23
N TYR A 3 5.40 -7.32 5.21
CA TYR A 3 4.27 -7.00 4.36
C TYR A 3 4.65 -5.79 3.52
N PHE A 4 4.67 -6.00 2.21
CA PHE A 4 4.96 -4.98 1.22
C PHE A 4 3.71 -4.72 0.39
N TYR A 5 3.27 -3.47 0.40
CA TYR A 5 2.11 -3.01 -0.36
C TYR A 5 2.56 -1.95 -1.36
N LEU A 6 2.33 -2.22 -2.63
CA LEU A 6 2.50 -1.26 -3.72
C LEU A 6 1.17 -0.56 -3.97
N ILE A 7 1.19 0.77 -3.93
CA ILE A 7 0.05 1.63 -4.20
C ILE A 7 0.36 2.40 -5.47
N LYS A 8 -0.17 1.88 -6.59
CA LYS A 8 0.06 2.49 -7.90
C LYS A 8 -0.74 3.77 -8.05
N ALA A 9 -0.08 4.85 -8.44
CA ALA A 9 -0.77 6.04 -8.91
C ALA A 9 -1.55 5.70 -10.19
N THR A 10 -2.70 6.32 -10.39
CA THR A 10 -3.40 6.23 -11.67
C THR A 10 -2.65 7.06 -12.70
N GLN A 11 -2.61 6.58 -13.95
CA GLN A 11 -1.91 7.27 -15.04
C GLN A 11 -2.37 8.73 -15.23
N LYS A 12 -3.60 9.05 -14.78
CA LYS A 12 -4.19 10.39 -14.86
C LYS A 12 -3.83 11.31 -13.69
N SER A 13 -3.40 10.78 -12.54
CA SER A 13 -3.10 11.64 -11.38
C SER A 13 -1.74 12.34 -11.51
N GLY A 14 -0.84 11.80 -12.34
CA GLY A 14 0.52 12.34 -12.49
C GLY A 14 1.37 12.24 -11.21
N LYS A 15 0.87 11.58 -10.16
CA LYS A 15 1.58 11.37 -8.91
C LYS A 15 2.54 10.18 -9.03
N ALA A 16 3.57 10.17 -8.18
CA ALA A 16 4.46 9.03 -8.06
C ALA A 16 3.74 7.87 -7.38
N ASP A 17 4.14 6.64 -7.72
CA ASP A 17 3.73 5.44 -7.01
C ASP A 17 4.18 5.50 -5.54
N ALA A 18 3.36 4.97 -4.65
CA ALA A 18 3.65 4.88 -3.23
C ALA A 18 3.88 3.42 -2.81
N VAL A 19 4.72 3.24 -1.80
CA VAL A 19 5.04 1.93 -1.24
C VAL A 19 4.93 2.01 0.28
N ILE A 20 4.26 1.02 0.87
CA ILE A 20 4.21 0.83 2.31
C ILE A 20 4.86 -0.51 2.63
N TRP A 21 5.94 -0.47 3.40
CA TRP A 21 6.64 -1.65 3.89
C TRP A 21 6.61 -1.66 5.42
N ARG A 22 6.10 -2.75 5.99
CA ARG A 22 6.01 -2.95 7.43
C ARG A 22 6.28 -4.40 7.83
N THR A 23 6.84 -4.57 9.02
CA THR A 23 6.90 -5.86 9.71
C THR A 23 5.69 -6.01 10.63
N ASN A 24 4.91 -7.08 10.48
CA ASN A 24 3.76 -7.37 11.34
C ASN A 24 3.72 -8.84 11.79
N LYS A 25 3.00 -9.11 12.89
CA LYS A 25 2.84 -10.46 13.45
C LYS A 25 1.78 -11.30 12.74
N SER A 26 0.79 -10.66 12.13
CA SER A 26 -0.29 -11.32 11.39
C SER A 26 -0.77 -10.47 10.22
N GLU A 27 -1.39 -11.12 9.24
CA GLU A 27 -1.91 -10.45 8.05
C GLU A 27 -3.08 -9.52 8.35
N ALA A 28 -3.98 -9.92 9.26
CA ALA A 28 -5.07 -9.07 9.70
C ALA A 28 -4.57 -7.75 10.34
N ARG A 29 -3.46 -7.81 11.10
CA ARG A 29 -2.82 -6.60 11.64
C ARG A 29 -2.18 -5.75 10.54
N ALA A 30 -1.59 -6.37 9.53
CA ALA A 30 -1.00 -5.66 8.41
C ALA A 30 -2.04 -4.90 7.58
N LEU A 31 -3.21 -5.50 7.32
CA LEU A 31 -4.30 -4.84 6.60
C LEU A 31 -4.89 -3.67 7.39
N LEU A 32 -5.16 -3.85 8.69
CA LEU A 32 -5.65 -2.75 9.53
C LEU A 32 -4.67 -1.58 9.58
N GLN A 33 -3.38 -1.86 9.72
CA GLN A 33 -2.36 -0.82 9.76
C GLN A 33 -2.15 -0.16 8.40
N LEU A 34 -2.30 -0.90 7.30
CA LEU A 34 -2.27 -0.37 5.95
C LEU A 34 -3.38 0.69 5.76
N ASP A 35 -4.60 0.40 6.20
CA ASP A 35 -5.71 1.36 6.09
C ASP A 35 -5.42 2.66 6.87
N VAL A 36 -4.83 2.55 8.08
CA VAL A 36 -4.39 3.70 8.88
C VAL A 36 -3.28 4.48 8.18
N ASP A 37 -2.27 3.80 7.65
CA ASP A 37 -1.13 4.44 6.98
C ASP A 37 -1.59 5.18 5.69
N LEU A 38 -2.59 4.65 4.98
CA LEU A 38 -3.21 5.31 3.84
C LEU A 38 -3.99 6.57 4.24
N GLU A 39 -4.73 6.50 5.34
CA GLU A 39 -5.49 7.64 5.87
C GLU A 39 -4.55 8.77 6.33
N ASP A 40 -3.51 8.44 7.08
CA ASP A 40 -2.51 9.40 7.58
C ASP A 40 -1.72 10.06 6.43
N ALA A 41 -1.41 9.30 5.38
CA ALA A 41 -0.76 9.83 4.17
C ALA A 41 -1.71 10.61 3.24
N GLY A 42 -3.02 10.66 3.53
CA GLY A 42 -4.03 11.28 2.67
C GLY A 42 -4.18 10.59 1.30
N ILE A 43 -3.86 9.29 1.24
CA ILE A 43 -3.88 8.49 0.02
C ILE A 43 -5.26 7.82 -0.11
N GLU A 44 -6.13 8.43 -0.88
CA GLU A 44 -7.40 7.82 -1.24
C GLU A 44 -7.22 6.81 -2.40
N THR A 45 -7.53 5.55 -2.14
CA THR A 45 -7.43 4.47 -3.14
C THR A 45 -8.80 4.08 -3.68
N GLY A 46 -8.92 3.82 -4.99
CA GLY A 46 -10.19 3.35 -5.58
C GLY A 46 -10.44 3.72 -7.04
N ARG A 47 -11.61 3.34 -7.54
CA ARG A 47 -12.03 3.66 -8.91
C ARG A 47 -12.36 5.15 -9.03
N GLY A 48 -11.60 5.87 -9.84
CA GLY A 48 -11.75 7.32 -10.02
C GLY A 48 -10.95 8.16 -9.01
N LYS A 49 -10.10 7.55 -8.20
CA LYS A 49 -9.17 8.24 -7.29
C LYS A 49 -7.76 8.32 -7.91
N ASP A 50 -6.88 9.04 -7.23
CA ASP A 50 -5.50 9.25 -7.67
C ASP A 50 -4.64 8.00 -7.56
N TYR A 51 -5.04 7.05 -6.71
CA TYR A 51 -4.33 5.81 -6.46
C TYR A 51 -5.24 4.59 -6.63
N GLN A 52 -4.65 3.50 -7.12
CA GLN A 52 -5.28 2.19 -7.22
C GLN A 52 -5.29 1.50 -5.86
N LYS A 53 -6.08 0.43 -5.74
CA LYS A 53 -6.10 -0.38 -4.51
C LYS A 53 -4.69 -0.92 -4.22
N PRO A 54 -4.26 -0.96 -2.95
CA PRO A 54 -2.97 -1.51 -2.58
C PRO A 54 -2.84 -2.96 -3.01
N ILE A 55 -1.72 -3.29 -3.64
CA ILE A 55 -1.39 -4.65 -4.06
C ILE A 55 -0.33 -5.17 -3.12
N ARG A 56 -0.65 -6.23 -2.37
CA ARG A 56 0.35 -6.97 -1.62
C ARG A 56 1.29 -7.63 -2.61
N THR A 57 2.59 -7.37 -2.50
CA THR A 57 3.58 -8.07 -3.32
C THR A 57 4.37 -9.02 -2.45
N ASP A 58 4.42 -10.28 -2.88
CA ASP A 58 5.18 -11.35 -2.22
C ASP A 58 6.65 -11.30 -2.66
N PHE A 59 7.22 -10.09 -2.76
CA PHE A 59 8.59 -9.94 -3.22
C PHE A 59 9.51 -10.68 -2.24
N PRO A 60 10.31 -11.66 -2.71
CA PRO A 60 11.24 -12.36 -1.84
C PRO A 60 12.25 -11.35 -1.33
N VAL A 61 12.16 -11.01 -0.05
CA VAL A 61 13.22 -10.31 0.67
C VAL A 61 14.35 -11.33 0.81
N PHE A 62 15.28 -11.32 -0.13
CA PHE A 62 16.56 -11.99 0.06
C PHE A 62 17.29 -11.20 1.15
N GLN A 63 17.25 -11.71 2.38
CA GLN A 63 18.05 -11.22 3.51
C GLN A 63 19.44 -11.83 3.45
#